data_AF-A0A2D9Z9I8-F1
#
_entry.id   AF-A0A2D9Z9I8-F1
#
_cell.length_a   1.000
_cell.length_b   1.000
_cell.length_c   1.000
_cell.angle_alpha   90.00
_cell.angle_beta   90.00
_cell.angle_gamma   90.00
#
_symmetry.space_group_name_H-M   'P 1'
#
loop_
_entity.id
_entity.type
_entity.pdbx_description
1 polymer ?
#
loop_
_entity_poly.entity_id
_entity_poly.type
_entity_poly.pdbx_seq_one_letter_code
_entity_poly.pdbx_strand_id
1 'polypeptide(L)'
;MPFAPNPVTTEQLVQYLTDKVGSEVGCNNIREAADSLNVSYATACKRLKSYKSGKGKWNLTAQEIERAYQAPSAISKESYTPEKDDSYVPFGNFGNLRKVISSNQFYPIFITGLSGNGKTMSVEQACAATKRELIRVNITIETDEDDLIGGFRLVNGETVWHDGPVIQALNRGAILL
;
A
#
# COMPACT_ATOMS: atom_id res chain seq x y z
N MET A 1 -44.57 -4.83 26.62
CA MET A 1 -44.06 -3.47 26.88
C MET A 1 -42.79 -3.27 26.05
N PRO A 2 -42.69 -2.23 25.22
CA PRO A 2 -41.57 -2.06 24.31
C PRO A 2 -40.33 -1.63 25.10
N PHE A 3 -39.19 -2.27 24.82
CA PHE A 3 -37.89 -1.94 25.40
C PHE A 3 -37.45 -0.57 24.88
N ALA A 4 -37.67 0.48 25.66
CA ALA A 4 -37.07 1.78 25.36
C ALA A 4 -35.53 1.62 25.34
N PRO A 5 -34.85 2.01 24.26
CA PRO A 5 -33.39 1.96 24.23
C PRO A 5 -32.84 2.84 25.36
N ASN A 6 -31.98 2.27 26.19
CA ASN A 6 -31.31 3.00 27.26
C ASN A 6 -30.55 4.19 26.63
N PRO A 7 -30.77 5.44 27.09
CA PRO A 7 -30.30 6.67 26.43
C PRO A 7 -28.78 6.76 26.24
N VAL A 8 -28.01 5.97 27.00
CA VAL A 8 -26.55 6.00 26.95
C VAL A 8 -26.01 5.05 25.89
N THR A 9 -25.25 5.58 24.92
CA THR A 9 -24.58 4.79 23.87
C THR A 9 -23.28 4.16 24.37
N THR A 10 -22.78 3.13 23.68
CA THR A 10 -21.50 2.49 24.01
C THR A 10 -20.34 3.48 23.93
N GLU A 11 -20.38 4.43 23.00
CA GLU A 11 -19.37 5.47 22.82
C GLU A 11 -19.34 6.45 23.99
N GLN A 12 -20.50 6.87 24.52
CA GLN A 12 -20.57 7.73 25.69
C GLN A 12 -19.99 7.06 26.95
N LEU A 13 -20.19 5.74 27.09
CA LEU A 13 -19.64 4.96 28.20
C LEU A 13 -18.11 4.79 28.08
N VAL A 14 -17.60 4.59 26.86
CA VAL A 14 -16.15 4.55 26.59
C VAL A 14 -15.53 5.93 26.84
N GLN A 15 -16.13 7.02 26.34
CA GLN A 15 -15.65 8.38 26.55
C GLN A 15 -15.56 8.76 28.02
N TYR A 16 -16.59 8.44 28.81
CA TYR A 16 -16.61 8.70 30.26
C TYR A 16 -15.53 7.92 31.02
N LEU A 17 -15.28 6.67 30.62
CA LEU A 17 -14.24 5.84 31.22
C LEU A 17 -12.83 6.32 30.85
N THR A 18 -12.63 6.74 29.60
CA THR A 18 -11.37 7.32 29.12
C THR A 18 -11.03 8.61 29.86
N ASP A 19 -12.00 9.50 30.06
CA ASP A 19 -11.81 10.80 30.71
C ASP A 19 -11.49 10.68 32.21
N LYS A 20 -12.11 9.72 32.92
CA LYS A 20 -11.91 9.56 34.37
C LYS A 20 -10.73 8.66 34.78
N VAL A 21 -10.39 7.64 33.99
CA VAL A 21 -9.48 6.56 34.43
C VAL A 21 -8.30 6.36 33.49
N GLY A 22 -8.48 6.67 32.20
CA GLY A 22 -7.47 6.46 31.16
C GLY A 22 -7.71 5.18 30.34
N SER A 23 -6.63 4.62 29.79
CA SER A 23 -6.68 3.52 28.81
C SER A 23 -6.97 2.13 29.40
N GLU A 24 -6.68 1.91 30.69
CA GLU A 24 -6.92 0.66 31.40
C GLU A 24 -8.05 0.80 32.42
N VAL A 25 -9.10 -0.01 32.26
CA VAL A 25 -10.30 0.04 33.10
C VAL A 25 -10.45 -1.27 33.87
N GLY A 26 -10.74 -1.15 35.17
CA GLY A 26 -11.05 -2.27 36.06
C GLY A 26 -12.55 -2.42 36.39
N CYS A 27 -12.91 -3.49 37.10
CA CYS A 27 -14.30 -3.79 37.48
C CYS A 27 -14.96 -2.69 38.33
N ASN A 28 -14.19 -2.04 39.23
CA ASN A 28 -14.71 -0.99 40.10
C ASN A 28 -15.05 0.27 39.29
N ASN A 29 -14.20 0.62 38.34
CA ASN A 29 -14.41 1.75 37.44
C ASN A 29 -15.65 1.58 36.55
N ILE A 30 -15.90 0.36 36.06
CA ILE A 30 -17.11 0.07 35.27
C ILE A 30 -18.36 0.17 36.15
N ARG A 31 -18.28 -0.24 37.42
CA ARG A 31 -19.41 -0.13 38.35
C ARG A 31 -19.74 1.33 38.64
N GLU A 32 -18.74 2.16 38.94
CA GLU A 32 -18.93 3.60 39.16
C GLU A 32 -19.47 4.32 37.92
N ALA A 33 -18.97 3.97 36.73
CA ALA A 33 -19.48 4.52 35.47
C ALA A 33 -20.93 4.10 35.21
N ALA A 34 -21.26 2.83 35.48
CA ALA A 34 -22.61 2.29 35.36
C ALA A 34 -23.61 3.00 36.29
N ASP A 35 -23.22 3.28 37.53
CA ASP A 35 -24.03 4.01 38.51
C ASP A 35 -24.26 5.47 38.08
N SER A 36 -23.22 6.14 37.57
CA SER A 36 -23.32 7.53 37.10
C SER A 36 -24.14 7.72 35.82
N LEU A 37 -24.16 6.71 34.95
CA LEU A 37 -24.85 6.71 33.66
C LEU A 37 -26.23 6.02 33.74
N ASN A 38 -26.65 5.58 34.93
CA ASN A 38 -27.89 4.85 35.19
C ASN A 38 -28.06 3.60 34.28
N VAL A 39 -26.97 2.86 34.09
CA VAL A 39 -26.91 1.62 33.30
C VAL A 39 -26.60 0.45 34.23
N SER A 40 -27.16 -0.73 33.99
CA SER A 40 -26.78 -1.90 34.79
C SER A 40 -25.32 -2.30 34.51
N TYR A 41 -24.58 -2.72 35.55
CA TYR A 41 -23.21 -3.23 35.42
C TYR A 41 -23.09 -4.35 34.37
N ALA A 42 -24.08 -5.25 34.32
CA ALA A 42 -24.11 -6.35 33.34
C ALA A 42 -24.23 -5.83 31.89
N THR A 43 -25.01 -4.78 31.67
CA THR A 43 -25.16 -4.12 30.36
C THR A 43 -23.87 -3.41 29.97
N ALA A 44 -23.22 -2.70 30.89
CA ALA A 44 -21.94 -2.04 30.65
C ALA A 44 -20.82 -3.04 30.29
N CYS A 45 -20.69 -4.15 31.03
CA CYS A 45 -19.76 -5.22 30.71
C CYS A 45 -20.06 -5.90 29.37
N LYS A 46 -21.34 -6.08 29.01
CA LYS A 46 -21.74 -6.64 27.70
C LYS A 46 -21.35 -5.71 26.56
N ARG A 47 -21.49 -4.39 26.74
CA ARG A 47 -21.10 -3.37 25.76
C ARG A 47 -19.59 -3.22 25.60
N LEU A 48 -18.82 -3.39 26.68
CA LEU A 48 -17.36 -3.34 26.68
C LEU A 48 -16.68 -4.67 26.32
N LYS A 49 -17.43 -5.69 25.88
CA LYS A 49 -16.87 -7.02 25.61
C LYS A 49 -15.75 -6.98 24.55
N SER A 50 -15.82 -6.09 23.57
CA SER A 50 -14.82 -5.91 22.51
C SER A 50 -13.52 -5.27 22.98
N TYR A 51 -13.52 -4.64 24.16
CA TYR A 51 -12.36 -3.97 24.74
C TYR A 51 -11.71 -4.81 25.86
N LYS A 52 -12.11 -6.07 26.01
CA LYS A 52 -11.65 -6.91 27.13
C LYS A 52 -10.24 -7.45 26.85
N SER A 53 -9.24 -6.96 27.60
CA SER A 53 -7.85 -7.41 27.50
C SER A 53 -7.52 -8.58 28.45
N GLY A 54 -8.33 -8.80 29.50
CA GLY A 54 -8.12 -9.91 30.45
C GLY A 54 -9.29 -10.14 31.42
N LYS A 55 -9.10 -11.03 32.40
CA LYS A 55 -10.10 -11.21 33.47
C LYS A 55 -10.18 -9.94 34.33
N GLY A 56 -11.31 -9.24 34.24
CA GLY A 56 -11.57 -8.01 35.00
C GLY A 56 -10.77 -6.78 34.54
N LYS A 57 -10.18 -6.83 33.34
CA LYS A 57 -9.42 -5.74 32.73
C LYS A 57 -9.91 -5.46 31.32
N TRP A 58 -10.10 -4.19 31.02
CA TRP A 58 -10.50 -3.70 29.71
C TRP A 58 -9.51 -2.65 29.25
N ASN A 59 -9.08 -2.74 27.99
CA ASN A 59 -8.22 -1.76 27.34
C ASN A 59 -9.01 -1.07 26.22
N LEU A 60 -9.22 0.24 26.39
CA LEU A 60 -10.04 1.05 25.49
C LEU A 60 -9.33 1.38 24.16
N THR A 61 -8.00 1.26 24.08
CA THR A 61 -7.21 1.53 22.85
C THR A 61 -6.97 0.29 21.99
N ALA A 62 -7.40 -0.90 22.42
CA ALA A 62 -7.17 -2.15 21.69
C ALA A 62 -7.75 -2.12 20.26
N GLN A 63 -8.93 -1.51 20.08
CA GLN A 63 -9.54 -1.36 18.75
C GLN A 63 -8.82 -0.35 17.87
N GLU A 64 -8.22 0.68 18.44
CA GLU A 64 -7.42 1.67 17.70
C GLU A 64 -6.11 1.05 17.23
N ILE A 65 -5.50 0.18 18.05
CA ILE A 65 -4.30 -0.58 17.69
C ILE A 65 -4.62 -1.57 16.55
N GLU A 66 -5.74 -2.30 16.64
CA GLU A 66 -6.17 -3.19 15.56
C GLU A 66 -6.47 -2.43 14.27
N ARG A 67 -7.13 -1.27 14.36
CA ARG A 67 -7.37 -0.39 13.21
C ARG A 67 -6.09 0.19 12.63
N ALA A 68 -5.12 0.56 13.45
CA ALA A 68 -3.82 1.05 12.99
C ALA A 68 -2.98 -0.06 12.36
N TYR A 69 -3.08 -1.28 12.86
CA TYR A 69 -2.44 -2.46 12.27
C TYR A 69 -3.09 -2.87 10.94
N GLN A 70 -4.41 -2.73 10.82
CA GLN A 70 -5.14 -3.00 9.58
C GLN A 70 -5.20 -1.80 8.63
N ALA A 71 -4.81 -0.61 9.07
CA ALA A 71 -4.67 0.52 8.18
C ALA A 71 -3.59 0.14 7.15
N PRO A 72 -3.89 0.22 5.84
CA PRO A 72 -2.89 -0.09 4.84
C PRO A 72 -1.72 0.86 5.07
N SER A 73 -0.57 0.30 5.46
CA SER A 73 0.69 1.03 5.49
C SER A 73 0.83 1.72 4.15
N ALA A 74 1.05 3.04 4.15
CA ALA A 74 1.13 3.84 2.94
C ALA A 74 2.07 3.14 1.94
N ILE A 75 1.49 2.55 0.90
CA ILE A 75 2.24 1.84 -0.12
C ILE A 75 3.06 2.93 -0.81
N SER A 76 4.37 2.97 -0.55
CA SER A 76 5.28 3.82 -1.30
C SER A 76 5.09 3.47 -2.77
N LYS A 77 4.67 4.43 -3.59
CA LYS A 77 4.61 4.23 -5.05
C LYS A 77 5.99 3.77 -5.50
N GLU A 78 6.13 2.51 -5.90
CA GLU A 78 7.36 1.98 -6.46
C GLU A 78 7.74 2.85 -7.67
N SER A 79 8.93 3.46 -7.61
CA SER A 79 9.48 4.25 -8.71
C SER A 79 10.35 3.35 -9.56
N TYR A 80 10.05 3.27 -10.86
CA TYR A 80 10.86 2.52 -11.83
C TYR A 80 11.89 3.42 -12.53
N THR A 81 12.33 4.51 -11.90
CA THR A 81 13.38 5.36 -12.48
C THR A 81 14.75 4.74 -12.21
N PRO A 82 15.57 4.45 -13.24
CA PRO A 82 16.90 3.89 -13.02
C PRO A 82 17.81 4.84 -12.24
N GLU A 83 18.77 4.27 -11.52
CA GLU A 83 19.80 5.05 -10.84
C GLU A 83 20.81 5.61 -11.84
N LYS A 84 21.21 6.85 -11.59
CA LYS A 84 22.23 7.52 -12.37
C LYS A 84 23.60 7.01 -11.93
N ASP A 85 24.38 6.51 -12.87
CA ASP A 85 25.78 6.15 -12.66
C ASP A 85 26.67 7.34 -13.02
N ASP A 86 27.41 7.86 -12.03
CA ASP A 86 28.31 9.00 -12.23
C ASP A 86 29.59 8.62 -13.01
N SER A 87 29.91 7.33 -13.12
CA SER A 87 31.03 6.83 -13.94
C SER A 87 30.65 6.64 -15.41
N TYR A 88 29.36 6.73 -15.75
CA TYR A 88 28.90 6.55 -17.11
C TYR A 88 29.29 7.73 -18.00
N VAL A 89 30.05 7.44 -19.06
CA VAL A 89 30.40 8.42 -20.09
C VAL A 89 29.49 8.24 -21.31
N PRO A 90 28.68 9.25 -21.69
CA PRO A 90 27.88 9.20 -22.90
C PRO A 90 28.72 8.90 -24.15
N PHE A 91 28.26 7.95 -24.97
CA PHE A 91 28.95 7.58 -26.21
C PHE A 91 27.97 7.30 -27.35
N GLY A 92 28.47 7.36 -28.59
CA GLY A 92 27.69 7.06 -29.80
C GLY A 92 26.40 7.87 -29.90
N ASN A 93 25.26 7.16 -30.03
CA ASN A 93 23.95 7.77 -30.26
C ASN A 93 23.24 8.23 -28.97
N PHE A 94 23.91 8.27 -27.81
CA PHE A 94 23.29 8.65 -26.54
C PHE A 94 22.56 10.00 -26.60
N GLY A 95 23.13 11.02 -27.27
CA GLY A 95 22.49 12.33 -27.41
C GLY A 95 21.14 12.28 -28.13
N ASN A 96 21.05 11.49 -29.20
CA ASN A 96 19.80 11.28 -29.94
C ASN A 96 18.78 10.49 -29.12
N LEU A 97 19.23 9.42 -28.45
CA LEU A 97 18.40 8.60 -27.58
C LEU A 97 17.80 9.43 -26.44
N ARG A 98 18.63 10.21 -25.73
CA ARG A 98 18.18 11.12 -24.68
C ARG A 98 17.17 12.14 -25.19
N LYS A 99 17.39 12.69 -26.39
CA LYS A 99 16.46 13.65 -27.01
C LYS A 99 15.10 13.00 -27.28
N VAL A 100 15.07 11.78 -27.82
CA VAL A 100 13.81 11.07 -28.06
C VAL A 100 13.09 10.76 -26.75
N ILE A 101 13.79 10.22 -25.75
CA ILE A 101 13.19 9.92 -24.43
C ILE A 101 12.63 11.19 -23.78
N SER A 102 13.34 12.32 -23.89
CA SER A 102 12.88 13.61 -23.37
C SER A 102 11.69 14.23 -24.11
N SER A 103 11.44 13.80 -25.36
CA SER A 103 10.39 14.38 -26.20
C SER A 103 8.97 14.00 -25.78
N ASN A 104 8.81 12.93 -24.99
CA ASN A 104 7.52 12.32 -24.64
C ASN A 104 6.63 11.97 -25.86
N GLN A 105 7.22 11.88 -27.06
CA GLN A 105 6.53 11.43 -28.26
C GLN A 105 6.65 9.92 -28.40
N PHE A 106 5.64 9.28 -28.98
CA PHE A 106 5.71 7.88 -29.36
C PHE A 106 6.65 7.73 -30.57
N TYR A 107 7.89 7.32 -30.29
CA TYR A 107 8.92 7.11 -31.31
C TYR A 107 9.67 5.81 -31.00
N PRO A 108 9.22 4.66 -31.54
CA PRO A 108 9.90 3.38 -31.36
C PRO A 108 11.31 3.40 -31.98
N ILE A 109 12.32 2.97 -31.21
CA ILE A 109 13.72 2.95 -31.65
C ILE A 109 14.24 1.52 -31.61
N PHE A 110 14.97 1.14 -32.65
CA PHE A 110 15.78 -0.07 -32.68
C PHE A 110 17.25 0.28 -32.49
N ILE A 111 17.89 -0.24 -31.43
CA ILE A 111 19.30 0.04 -31.11
C ILE A 111 20.16 -1.17 -31.49
N THR A 112 21.03 -0.99 -32.49
CA THR A 112 21.93 -2.04 -32.98
C THR A 112 23.39 -1.78 -32.60
N GLY A 113 24.22 -2.82 -32.64
CA GLY A 113 25.66 -2.75 -32.36
C GLY A 113 26.20 -4.05 -31.79
N LEU A 114 27.53 -4.17 -31.70
CA LEU A 114 28.20 -5.37 -31.18
C LEU A 114 27.75 -5.70 -29.74
N SER A 115 27.87 -6.98 -29.37
CA SER A 115 27.65 -7.41 -27.99
C SER A 115 28.61 -6.68 -27.04
N GLY A 116 28.15 -6.35 -25.84
CA GLY A 116 28.97 -5.65 -24.84
C GLY A 116 29.17 -4.14 -25.05
N ASN A 117 28.69 -3.54 -26.14
CA ASN A 117 28.82 -2.10 -26.40
C ASN A 117 27.88 -1.21 -25.55
N GLY A 118 27.41 -1.64 -24.39
CA GLY A 118 26.62 -0.79 -23.48
C GLY A 118 25.28 -0.28 -24.02
N LYS A 119 24.64 -0.96 -24.98
CA LYS A 119 23.36 -0.54 -25.58
C LYS A 119 22.27 -0.34 -24.53
N THR A 120 22.07 -1.34 -23.68
CA THR A 120 21.08 -1.29 -22.60
C THR A 120 21.44 -0.23 -21.55
N MET A 121 22.71 -0.17 -21.14
CA MET A 121 23.18 0.83 -20.20
C MET A 121 22.97 2.26 -20.72
N SER A 122 23.11 2.48 -22.03
CA SER A 122 22.81 3.76 -22.68
C SER A 122 21.34 4.17 -22.53
N VAL A 123 20.41 3.22 -22.63
CA VAL A 123 18.96 3.47 -22.39
C VAL A 123 18.70 3.75 -20.92
N GLU A 124 19.20 2.90 -20.02
CA GLU A 124 19.04 3.05 -18.57
C GLU A 124 19.54 4.42 -18.09
N GLN A 125 20.74 4.83 -18.52
CA GLN A 125 21.33 6.12 -18.14
C GLN A 125 20.64 7.31 -18.82
N ALA A 126 20.08 7.15 -20.02
CA ALA A 126 19.27 8.19 -20.64
C ALA A 126 17.95 8.40 -19.90
N CYS A 127 17.30 7.32 -19.44
CA CYS A 127 16.11 7.37 -18.59
C CYS A 127 16.43 8.00 -17.22
N ALA A 128 17.53 7.60 -16.57
CA ALA A 128 17.99 8.20 -15.31
C ALA A 128 18.23 9.71 -15.45
N ALA A 129 18.94 10.12 -16.51
CA ALA A 129 19.24 11.53 -16.78
C ALA A 129 18.00 12.38 -17.10
N THR A 130 16.92 11.77 -17.60
CA THR A 130 15.66 12.44 -17.92
C THR A 130 14.57 12.23 -16.87
N LYS A 131 14.85 11.48 -15.79
CA LYS A 131 13.90 11.09 -14.75
C LYS A 131 12.66 10.40 -15.31
N ARG A 132 12.86 9.54 -16.31
CA ARG A 132 11.80 8.74 -16.93
C ARG A 132 11.85 7.34 -16.35
N GLU A 133 10.68 6.81 -15.99
CA GLU A 133 10.55 5.42 -15.56
C GLU A 133 10.89 4.49 -16.72
N LEU A 134 11.55 3.37 -16.40
CA LEU A 134 11.97 2.33 -17.34
C LEU A 134 11.52 0.98 -16.80
N ILE A 135 10.74 0.27 -17.60
CA ILE A 135 10.39 -1.12 -17.36
C ILE A 135 11.12 -1.95 -18.41
N ARG A 136 11.94 -2.88 -17.96
CA ARG A 136 12.75 -3.74 -18.83
C ARG A 136 12.19 -5.14 -18.87
N VAL A 137 12.03 -5.68 -20.07
CA VAL A 137 11.55 -7.04 -20.30
C VAL A 137 12.56 -7.78 -21.17
N ASN A 138 13.17 -8.83 -20.61
CA ASN A 138 14.03 -9.70 -21.40
C ASN A 138 13.16 -10.79 -22.04
N ILE A 139 13.13 -10.82 -23.38
CA ILE A 139 12.36 -11.82 -24.14
C ILE A 139 13.24 -13.06 -24.39
N THR A 140 12.69 -14.23 -24.10
CA THR A 140 13.27 -15.54 -24.44
C THR A 140 12.27 -16.35 -25.28
N ILE A 141 12.68 -17.53 -25.76
CA ILE A 141 11.78 -18.45 -26.48
C ILE A 141 10.69 -19.06 -25.59
N GLU A 142 10.86 -18.98 -24.27
CA GLU A 142 9.90 -19.47 -23.27
C GLU A 142 8.93 -18.37 -22.81
N THR A 143 9.14 -17.12 -23.24
CA THR A 143 8.27 -15.99 -22.88
C THR A 143 6.93 -16.13 -23.60
N ASP A 144 5.84 -16.13 -22.82
CA ASP A 144 4.47 -16.22 -23.32
C ASP A 144 3.75 -14.86 -23.28
N GLU A 145 2.52 -14.82 -23.77
CA GLU A 145 1.68 -13.62 -23.87
C GLU A 145 1.28 -13.08 -22.49
N ASP A 146 0.95 -13.98 -21.56
CA ASP A 146 0.58 -13.67 -20.17
C ASP A 146 1.76 -13.04 -19.40
N ASP A 147 3.01 -13.35 -19.78
CA ASP A 147 4.21 -12.74 -19.18
C ASP A 147 4.36 -11.26 -19.55
N LEU A 148 3.77 -10.83 -20.67
CA LEU A 148 3.87 -9.47 -21.20
C LEU A 148 2.66 -8.62 -20.85
N ILE A 149 1.46 -9.16 -21.11
CA ILE A 149 0.19 -8.45 -20.92
C ILE A 149 -0.32 -8.60 -19.49
N GLY A 150 -0.07 -9.75 -18.86
CA GLY A 150 -0.65 -10.11 -17.58
C GLY A 150 -1.74 -11.16 -17.73
N GLY A 151 -2.23 -11.63 -16.59
CA GLY A 151 -3.20 -12.73 -16.53
C GLY A 151 -3.85 -12.85 -15.16
N PHE A 152 -4.86 -13.72 -15.06
CA PHE A 152 -5.52 -14.02 -13.80
C PHE A 152 -4.64 -14.92 -12.93
N ARG A 153 -4.44 -14.54 -11.66
CA ARG A 153 -3.74 -15.35 -10.65
C ARG A 153 -4.65 -15.61 -9.47
N LEU A 154 -4.43 -16.73 -8.81
CA LEU A 154 -5.15 -17.07 -7.59
C LEU A 154 -4.51 -16.39 -6.39
N VAL A 155 -5.25 -15.49 -5.76
CA VAL A 155 -4.85 -14.81 -4.52
C VAL A 155 -5.93 -15.08 -3.49
N ASN A 156 -5.58 -15.76 -2.39
CA ASN A 156 -6.51 -16.12 -1.31
C ASN A 156 -7.78 -16.89 -1.75
N GLY A 157 -7.67 -17.69 -2.82
CA GLY A 157 -8.80 -18.48 -3.35
C GLY A 157 -9.68 -17.75 -4.35
N GLU A 158 -9.40 -16.47 -4.65
CA GLU A 158 -10.08 -15.70 -5.69
C GLU A 158 -9.17 -15.50 -6.90
N THR A 159 -9.76 -15.45 -8.09
CA THR A 159 -9.06 -15.08 -9.33
C THR A 159 -8.97 -13.57 -9.46
N VAL A 160 -7.75 -13.03 -9.37
CA VAL A 160 -7.47 -11.60 -9.47
C VAL A 160 -6.63 -11.36 -10.71
N TRP A 161 -6.96 -10.32 -11.48
CA TRP A 161 -6.15 -9.90 -12.62
C TRP A 161 -4.86 -9.22 -12.16
N HIS A 162 -3.73 -9.60 -12.76
CA HIS A 162 -2.44 -8.96 -12.53
C HIS A 162 -1.86 -8.44 -13.84
N ASP A 163 -1.62 -7.13 -13.90
CA ASP A 163 -1.01 -6.48 -15.06
C ASP A 163 0.42 -6.98 -15.29
N GLY A 164 0.73 -7.32 -16.54
CA GLY A 164 2.08 -7.60 -17.02
C GLY A 164 2.89 -6.32 -17.25
N PRO A 165 4.21 -6.43 -17.48
CA PRO A 165 5.12 -5.30 -17.61
C PRO A 165 4.74 -4.34 -18.75
N VAL A 166 4.13 -4.82 -19.83
CA VAL A 166 3.68 -3.97 -20.95
C VAL A 166 2.52 -3.08 -20.50
N ILE A 167 1.51 -3.65 -19.85
CA ILE A 167 0.36 -2.90 -19.33
C ILE A 167 0.78 -1.94 -18.22
N GLN A 168 1.69 -2.37 -17.35
CA GLN A 168 2.27 -1.49 -16.32
C GLN A 168 3.01 -0.29 -16.94
N ALA A 169 3.79 -0.51 -17.99
CA ALA A 169 4.50 0.57 -18.69
C ALA A 169 3.53 1.55 -19.34
N LEU A 170 2.48 1.03 -19.99
CA LEU A 170 1.42 1.83 -20.60
C LEU A 170 0.67 2.69 -19.58
N ASN A 171 0.21 2.10 -18.47
CA ASN A 171 -0.52 2.79 -17.42
C ASN A 171 0.31 3.89 -16.74
N ARG A 172 1.62 3.69 -16.62
CA ARG A 172 2.55 4.65 -16.03
C ARG A 172 3.11 5.67 -17.03
N GLY A 173 2.96 5.42 -18.34
CA GLY A 173 3.68 6.17 -19.36
C GLY A 173 5.21 6.02 -19.25
N ALA A 174 5.66 4.86 -18.76
CA ALA A 174 7.08 4.51 -18.64
C ALA A 174 7.65 4.09 -20.00
N ILE A 175 8.97 4.19 -20.14
CA ILE A 175 9.68 3.61 -21.28
C ILE A 175 9.73 2.10 -21.09
N LEU A 176 9.34 1.34 -22.13
CA LEU A 176 9.50 -0.11 -22.18
C LEU A 176 10.77 -0.44 -22.98
N LEU A 177 11.64 -1.27 -22.41
CA LEU A 177 12.88 -1.76 -23.03
C LEU A 177 12.90 -3.27 -23.16
#